data_AF-A0A4Z2E6E1-F1
#
_entry.id   AF-A0A4Z2E6E1-F1
#
_cell.length_a   1.000
_cell.length_b   1.000
_cell.length_c   1.000
_cell.angle_alpha   90.00
_cell.angle_beta   90.00
_cell.angle_gamma   90.00
#
_symmetry.space_group_name_H-M   'P 1'
#
loop_
_entity.id
_entity.type
_entity.pdbx_description
1 polymer ?
#
loop_
_entity_poly.entity_id
_entity_poly.type
_entity_poly.pdbx_seq_one_letter_code
_entity_poly.pdbx_strand_id
1 'polypeptide(L)'
;MVIFTVTGQHAAVNNGQFDNYSWMPNGSLLLRKAPPTTKGQSSMETLLETLPNVGETVPIGTCPKERFNEPAPKRMIKKFQAELSSLSEEITTRNVQLEMPYSYLDPAQIENSIAI
;
A
#
# COMPACT_ATOMS: atom_id res chain seq x y z
N MET A 1 2.14 -16.97 10.82
CA MET A 1 1.66 -15.58 10.97
C MET A 1 2.78 -14.56 10.73
N VAL A 2 3.95 -14.67 11.38
CA VAL A 2 5.03 -13.66 11.31
C VAL A 2 5.42 -13.25 9.88
N ILE A 3 5.78 -14.22 9.02
CA ILE A 3 6.23 -13.93 7.64
C ILE A 3 5.16 -13.14 6.87
N PHE A 4 3.91 -13.60 6.89
CA PHE A 4 2.80 -12.92 6.21
C PHE A 4 2.56 -11.50 6.73
N THR A 5 2.63 -11.29 8.05
CA THR A 5 2.42 -9.98 8.65
C THR A 5 3.50 -8.96 8.24
N VAL A 6 4.75 -9.39 8.13
CA VAL A 6 5.87 -8.50 7.76
C VAL A 6 6.06 -8.34 6.25
N THR A 7 5.32 -9.10 5.42
CA THR A 7 5.36 -9.00 3.96
C THR A 7 4.01 -8.59 3.38
N GLY A 8 3.14 -9.55 3.08
CA GLY A 8 1.89 -9.33 2.37
C GLY A 8 0.93 -8.39 3.09
N GLN A 9 0.78 -8.53 4.41
CA GLN A 9 -0.09 -7.62 5.17
C GLN A 9 0.43 -6.18 5.15
N HIS A 10 1.73 -5.97 5.34
CA HIS A 10 2.33 -4.63 5.29
C HIS A 10 2.17 -4.03 3.89
N ALA A 11 2.55 -4.75 2.84
CA ALA A 11 2.41 -4.28 1.45
C ALA A 11 0.96 -3.87 1.11
N ALA A 12 -0.03 -4.68 1.52
CA ALA A 12 -1.44 -4.42 1.26
C ALA A 12 -1.97 -3.11 1.86
N VAL A 13 -1.41 -2.68 3.00
CA VAL A 13 -1.85 -1.45 3.71
C VAL A 13 -0.87 -0.28 3.53
N ASN A 14 0.34 -0.55 3.02
CA ASN A 14 1.40 0.45 2.85
C ASN A 14 1.52 0.95 1.40
N ASN A 15 1.55 0.05 0.42
CA ASN A 15 1.93 0.42 -0.96
C ASN A 15 0.90 1.31 -1.65
N GLY A 16 -0.37 1.18 -1.26
CA GLY A 16 -1.45 2.03 -1.78
C GLY A 16 -1.59 3.38 -1.08
N GLN A 17 -0.75 3.71 -0.09
CA GLN A 17 -0.87 4.96 0.64
C GLN A 17 -0.76 6.17 -0.28
N PHE A 18 0.22 6.21 -1.18
CA PHE A 18 0.35 7.36 -2.09
C PHE A 18 -0.81 7.43 -3.10
N ASP A 19 -1.24 6.31 -3.66
CA ASP A 19 -2.36 6.29 -4.61
C ASP A 19 -3.66 6.84 -3.99
N ASN A 20 -3.90 6.55 -2.70
CA ASN A 20 -5.09 6.99 -2.00
C ASN A 20 -4.94 8.38 -1.35
N TYR A 21 -3.75 8.73 -0.85
CA TYR A 21 -3.53 9.94 -0.06
C TYR A 21 -2.87 11.08 -0.84
N SER A 22 -2.33 10.84 -2.03
CA SER A 22 -1.76 11.89 -2.90
C SER A 22 -2.82 12.92 -3.32
N TRP A 23 -4.06 12.47 -3.53
CA TRP A 23 -5.21 13.36 -3.59
C TRP A 23 -5.74 13.61 -2.18
N MET A 24 -5.19 14.64 -1.54
CA MET A 24 -5.46 14.96 -0.13
C MET A 24 -6.95 14.96 0.28
N PRO A 25 -7.92 15.46 -0.53
CA PRO A 25 -9.33 15.36 -0.18
C PRO A 25 -9.88 13.93 -0.06
N ASN A 26 -9.24 12.93 -0.69
CA ASN A 26 -9.65 11.52 -0.62
C ASN A 26 -9.25 10.82 0.69
N GLY A 27 -8.18 11.28 1.35
CA GLY A 27 -7.74 10.71 2.62
C GLY A 27 -6.94 11.70 3.43
N SER A 28 -7.65 12.71 3.93
CA SER A 28 -7.08 13.76 4.75
C SER A 28 -6.69 13.23 6.14
N LEU A 29 -5.47 13.52 6.57
CA LEU A 29 -4.94 13.09 7.87
C LEU A 29 -5.44 13.96 9.03
N LEU A 30 -5.94 15.16 8.75
CA LEU A 30 -6.48 16.07 9.75
C LEU A 30 -7.56 16.99 9.16
N LEU A 31 -8.44 17.49 10.01
CA LEU A 31 -9.42 18.52 9.66
C LEU A 31 -9.25 19.70 10.62
N ARG A 32 -9.30 20.92 10.10
CA ARG A 32 -9.06 22.16 10.83
C ARG A 32 -10.31 22.76 11.47
N LYS A 33 -11.50 22.27 11.08
CA LYS A 33 -12.80 22.71 11.62
C LYS A 33 -13.59 21.51 12.13
N ALA A 34 -14.48 21.77 13.09
CA ALA A 34 -15.40 20.76 13.59
C ALA A 34 -16.41 20.33 12.50
N PRO A 35 -16.98 19.12 12.58
CA PRO A 35 -18.02 18.67 11.66
C PRO A 35 -19.24 19.61 11.68
N PRO A 36 -19.88 19.87 10.53
CA PRO A 36 -21.10 20.67 10.47
C PRO A 36 -22.24 19.96 11.22
N THR A 37 -23.02 20.70 12.00
CA THR A 37 -24.10 20.14 12.83
C THR A 37 -25.48 20.22 12.19
N THR A 38 -25.62 21.01 11.12
CA THR A 38 -26.90 21.20 10.40
C THR A 38 -26.72 20.98 8.90
N LYS A 39 -27.68 20.30 8.26
CA LYS A 39 -27.67 20.07 6.81
C LYS A 39 -27.73 21.39 6.03
N GLY A 40 -27.08 21.45 4.87
CA GLY A 40 -27.11 22.61 3.98
C GLY A 40 -26.17 23.76 4.34
N GLN A 41 -25.34 23.62 5.38
CA GLN A 41 -24.36 24.65 5.79
C GLN A 41 -23.01 24.56 5.07
N SER A 42 -22.74 23.47 4.36
CA SER A 42 -21.46 23.25 3.69
C SER A 42 -21.40 23.98 2.35
N SER A 43 -20.33 24.73 2.13
CA SER A 43 -19.94 25.34 0.85
C SER A 43 -18.52 24.92 0.45
N MET A 44 -18.12 25.17 -0.80
CA MET A 44 -16.75 24.90 -1.26
C MET A 44 -15.71 25.66 -0.42
N GLU A 45 -16.02 26.89 -0.01
CA GLU A 45 -15.17 27.69 0.86
C GLU A 45 -14.95 26.99 2.22
N THR A 46 -16.03 26.59 2.89
CA THR A 46 -15.93 25.90 4.19
C THR A 46 -15.18 24.57 4.09
N LEU A 47 -15.27 23.89 2.93
CA LEU A 47 -14.53 22.66 2.66
C LEU A 47 -13.03 22.95 2.57
N LEU A 48 -12.61 23.94 1.77
CA LEU A 48 -11.21 24.33 1.64
C LEU A 48 -10.60 24.83 2.94
N GLU A 49 -11.36 25.55 3.77
CA GLU A 49 -10.90 25.99 5.09
C GLU A 49 -10.73 24.84 6.09
N THR A 50 -11.46 23.74 5.89
CA THR A 50 -11.41 22.56 6.77
C THR A 50 -10.21 21.67 6.43
N LEU A 51 -9.73 21.69 5.18
CA LEU A 51 -8.62 20.83 4.74
C LEU A 51 -7.23 21.33 5.22
N PRO A 52 -6.24 20.43 5.31
CA PRO A 52 -4.84 20.73 5.65
C PRO A 52 -4.17 21.74 4.71
N ASN A 53 -3.11 22.40 5.20
CA ASN A 53 -2.29 23.30 4.38
C ASN A 53 -1.14 22.55 3.69
N VAL A 54 -0.50 23.17 2.69
CA VAL A 54 0.52 22.54 1.81
C VAL A 54 1.79 22.03 2.54
N GLY A 55 2.08 22.49 3.75
CA GLY A 55 3.35 22.21 4.46
C GLY A 55 3.43 20.91 5.27
N GLU A 56 2.46 20.00 5.18
CA GLU A 56 2.24 18.95 6.18
C GLU A 56 2.61 17.50 5.71
N THR A 57 3.45 17.25 4.67
CA THR A 57 3.72 15.89 4.12
C THR A 57 5.19 15.59 3.62
N VAL A 58 5.79 14.40 3.86
CA VAL A 58 7.17 13.94 3.39
C VAL A 58 7.36 12.38 3.31
N PRO A 59 8.22 11.77 2.43
CA PRO A 59 8.45 10.29 2.32
C PRO A 59 9.91 9.74 2.55
N ILE A 60 10.11 8.40 2.65
CA ILE A 60 11.41 7.67 2.94
C ILE A 60 11.60 6.31 2.21
N GLY A 61 12.79 5.66 2.27
CA GLY A 61 13.18 4.43 1.52
C GLY A 61 14.18 3.45 2.22
N THR A 62 14.69 2.47 1.45
CA THR A 62 14.84 1.00 1.71
C THR A 62 16.26 0.39 1.96
N CYS A 63 16.36 -0.94 2.23
CA CYS A 63 17.63 -1.76 2.31
C CYS A 63 17.44 -3.31 2.14
N PRO A 64 18.42 -4.11 1.61
CA PRO A 64 18.36 -5.61 1.62
C PRO A 64 19.64 -6.40 2.09
N LYS A 65 19.49 -7.68 2.54
CA LYS A 65 20.55 -8.75 2.74
C LYS A 65 20.02 -10.21 2.78
N GLU A 66 20.82 -11.20 2.34
CA GLU A 66 20.52 -12.68 2.34
C GLU A 66 21.17 -13.49 3.50
N ARG A 67 20.63 -14.68 3.87
CA ARG A 67 21.05 -15.46 5.09
C ARG A 67 21.22 -17.00 5.03
N PHE A 68 20.79 -17.77 4.02
CA PHE A 68 20.79 -19.27 4.05
C PHE A 68 21.63 -19.96 2.95
N ASN A 69 22.25 -21.12 3.23
CA ASN A 69 23.14 -21.81 2.28
C ASN A 69 22.91 -23.34 2.05
N GLU A 70 22.09 -24.05 2.83
CA GLU A 70 21.88 -25.52 2.70
C GLU A 70 20.98 -25.93 1.51
N PRO A 71 21.15 -27.15 0.94
CA PRO A 71 20.44 -27.57 -0.29
C PRO A 71 18.92 -27.79 -0.12
N ALA A 72 18.45 -28.29 1.03
CA ALA A 72 17.03 -28.52 1.27
C ALA A 72 16.23 -27.22 1.41
N PRO A 73 16.65 -26.23 2.23
CA PRO A 73 16.07 -24.89 2.24
C PRO A 73 16.06 -24.21 0.87
N LYS A 74 17.15 -24.34 0.10
CA LYS A 74 17.21 -23.80 -1.27
C LYS A 74 16.16 -24.39 -2.21
N ARG A 75 15.85 -25.69 -2.10
CA ARG A 75 14.79 -26.32 -2.90
C ARG A 75 13.40 -25.82 -2.50
N MET A 76 13.15 -25.66 -1.19
CA MET A 76 11.88 -25.11 -0.70
C MET A 76 11.68 -23.65 -1.11
N ILE A 77 12.74 -22.83 -1.02
CA ILE A 77 12.73 -21.43 -1.48
C ILE A 77 12.42 -21.37 -2.98
N LYS A 78 13.07 -22.21 -3.79
CA LYS A 78 12.79 -22.26 -5.24
C LYS A 78 11.35 -22.65 -5.57
N LYS A 79 10.79 -23.62 -4.85
CA LYS A 79 9.39 -24.03 -5.02
C LYS A 79 8.46 -22.86 -4.68
N PHE A 80 8.69 -22.21 -3.54
CA PHE A 80 7.91 -21.06 -3.11
C PHE A 80 7.99 -19.89 -4.09
N GLN A 81 9.19 -19.59 -4.62
CA GLN A 81 9.39 -18.58 -5.66
C GLN A 81 8.58 -18.89 -6.94
N ALA A 82 8.53 -20.15 -7.36
CA ALA A 82 7.73 -20.56 -8.52
C ALA A 82 6.22 -20.38 -8.29
N GLU A 83 5.73 -20.71 -7.09
CA GLU A 83 4.33 -20.47 -6.70
C GLU A 83 4.00 -18.97 -6.71
N LEU A 84 4.91 -18.11 -6.22
CA LEU A 84 4.75 -16.66 -6.26
C LEU A 84 4.74 -16.11 -7.70
N SER A 85 5.58 -16.63 -8.59
CA SER A 85 5.56 -16.25 -10.01
C SER A 85 4.22 -16.58 -10.67
N SER A 86 3.69 -17.78 -10.44
CA SER A 86 2.36 -18.17 -10.94
C SER A 86 1.25 -17.23 -10.43
N LEU A 87 1.29 -16.89 -9.14
CA LEU A 87 0.31 -15.97 -8.55
C LEU A 87 0.41 -14.55 -9.15
N SER A 88 1.61 -14.06 -9.46
CA SER A 88 1.81 -12.77 -10.10
C SER A 88 1.22 -12.73 -11.52
N GLU A 89 1.35 -13.81 -12.29
CA GLU A 89 0.72 -13.95 -13.61
C GLU A 89 -0.81 -13.94 -13.53
N GLU A 90 -1.40 -14.65 -12.55
CA GLU A 90 -2.84 -14.64 -12.29
C GLU A 90 -3.35 -13.24 -11.92
N ILE A 91 -2.63 -12.52 -11.05
CA ILE A 91 -2.98 -11.15 -10.65
C ILE A 91 -2.89 -10.21 -11.85
N THR A 92 -1.84 -10.32 -12.66
CA THR A 92 -1.66 -9.53 -13.88
C THR A 92 -2.81 -9.74 -14.85
N THR A 93 -3.18 -11.00 -15.09
CA THR A 93 -4.31 -11.36 -15.98
C THR A 93 -5.63 -10.79 -15.48
N ARG A 94 -5.89 -10.91 -14.17
CA ARG A 94 -7.09 -10.35 -13.53
C ARG A 94 -7.14 -8.83 -13.65
N ASN A 95 -6.00 -8.15 -13.46
CA ASN A 95 -5.91 -6.70 -13.47
C ASN A 95 -6.17 -6.07 -14.85
N VAL A 96 -5.93 -6.77 -15.96
CA VAL A 96 -6.25 -6.29 -17.33
C VAL A 96 -7.75 -6.02 -17.51
N GLN A 97 -8.61 -6.70 -16.76
CA GLN A 97 -10.06 -6.58 -16.88
C GLN A 97 -10.67 -5.51 -15.96
N LEU A 98 -9.85 -4.85 -15.13
CA LEU A 98 -10.32 -3.88 -14.14
C LEU A 98 -10.00 -2.45 -14.59
N GLU A 99 -10.97 -1.56 -14.46
CA GLU A 99 -10.76 -0.11 -14.63
C GLU A 99 -9.76 0.43 -13.61
N MET A 100 -9.79 -0.12 -12.38
CA MET A 100 -8.85 0.18 -11.30
C MET A 100 -8.17 -1.11 -10.83
N PRO A 101 -6.99 -1.45 -11.37
CA PRO A 101 -6.20 -2.60 -10.97
C PRO A 101 -5.81 -2.58 -9.49
N TYR A 102 -5.72 -3.76 -8.86
CA TYR A 102 -5.17 -3.89 -7.51
C TYR A 102 -3.87 -4.68 -7.56
N SER A 103 -2.74 -3.99 -7.41
CA SER A 103 -1.38 -4.54 -7.53
C SER A 103 -0.64 -4.68 -6.19
N TYR A 104 -1.19 -4.18 -5.08
CA TYR A 104 -0.46 -4.11 -3.80
C TYR A 104 -0.11 -5.48 -3.19
N LEU A 105 -0.84 -6.53 -3.58
CA LEU A 105 -0.57 -7.92 -3.19
C LEU A 105 0.06 -8.76 -4.32
N ASP A 106 0.49 -8.14 -5.41
CA ASP A 106 1.31 -8.82 -6.41
C ASP A 106 2.66 -9.19 -5.77
N PRO A 107 3.09 -10.46 -5.79
CA PRO A 107 4.40 -10.86 -5.28
C PRO A 107 5.58 -10.04 -5.83
N ALA A 108 5.46 -9.49 -7.05
CA ALA A 108 6.48 -8.61 -7.63
C ALA A 108 6.60 -7.24 -6.93
N GLN A 109 5.60 -6.85 -6.14
CA GLN A 109 5.51 -5.56 -5.43
C GLN A 109 5.62 -5.68 -3.90
N ILE A 110 5.73 -6.90 -3.36
CA ILE A 110 5.79 -7.15 -1.92
C ILE A 110 7.25 -7.22 -1.45
N GLU A 111 7.58 -6.42 -0.44
CA GLU A 111 8.89 -6.47 0.24
C GLU A 111 9.00 -7.66 1.20
N ASN A 112 10.23 -8.10 1.48
CA ASN A 112 10.51 -9.24 2.36
C ASN A 112 10.35 -8.93 3.86
N SER A 113 10.21 -7.66 4.22
CA SER A 113 10.05 -7.18 5.60
C SER A 113 9.48 -5.76 5.62
N ILE A 114 9.04 -5.31 6.79
CA ILE A 114 8.70 -3.91 7.06
C ILE A 114 10.00 -3.11 7.09
N ALA A 115 10.31 -2.41 6.00
CA ALA A 115 11.50 -1.57 5.85
C ALA A 115 11.17 -0.08 5.61
N ILE A 116 9.87 0.27 5.75
CA ILE A 116 9.29 1.61 5.68
C ILE A 116 8.05 1.70 6.56
#